data_AF-A0A925SXE8-F1
#
_entry.id   AF-A0A925SXE8-F1
#
_cell.length_a   1.000
_cell.length_b   1.000
_cell.length_c   1.000
_cell.angle_alpha   90.00
_cell.angle_beta   90.00
_cell.angle_gamma   90.00
#
_symmetry.space_group_name_H-M   'P 1'
#
loop_
_entity.id
_entity.type
_entity.pdbx_description
1 polymer ?
#
loop_
_entity_poly.entity_id
_entity_poly.type
_entity_poly.pdbx_seq_one_letter_code
_entity_poly.pdbx_strand_id
1 'polypeptide(L)'
;FARRHESGACITVAPRLVAGLGIQPGELPCGAAWQDTRIELGFLKEGDVLVDAISGESHRVANGGLAMKDLLQRATVAVLVK
;
A
#
# COMPACT_ATOMS: atom_id res chain seq x y z
N PHE A 1 -3.62 -8.73 0.04
CA PHE A 1 -4.71 -9.44 0.75
C PHE A 1 -5.00 -8.73 2.07
N ALA A 2 -6.21 -8.89 2.63
CA ALA A 2 -6.58 -8.30 3.91
C ALA A 2 -7.14 -9.36 4.88
N ARG A 3 -6.89 -9.17 6.17
CA ARG A 3 -7.42 -9.94 7.29
C ARG A 3 -7.91 -8.98 8.36
N ARG A 4 -8.99 -9.34 9.05
CA ARG A 4 -9.58 -8.57 10.15
C ARG A 4 -9.85 -9.49 11.32
N HIS A 5 -9.61 -9.00 12.53
CA HIS A 5 -9.95 -9.68 13.76
C HIS A 5 -10.29 -8.65 14.83
N GLU A 6 -11.49 -8.72 15.41
CA GLU A 6 -12.00 -7.73 16.37
C GLU A 6 -11.86 -6.28 15.85
N SER A 7 -11.12 -5.44 16.55
CA SER A 7 -10.82 -4.06 16.17
C SER A 7 -9.61 -3.92 15.23
N GLY A 8 -8.84 -4.98 15.03
CA GLY A 8 -7.58 -4.95 14.28
C GLY A 8 -7.72 -5.36 12.81
N ALA A 9 -6.80 -4.89 11.99
CA ALA A 9 -6.66 -5.31 10.59
C ALA A 9 -5.19 -5.49 10.20
N CYS A 10 -4.94 -6.46 9.32
CA CYS A 10 -3.63 -6.65 8.68
C CYS A 10 -3.83 -6.75 7.16
N ILE A 11 -3.14 -5.89 6.42
CA ILE A 11 -3.24 -5.78 4.97
C ILE A 11 -1.84 -5.97 4.38
N THR A 12 -1.65 -7.00 3.56
CA THR A 12 -0.41 -7.16 2.79
C THR A 12 -0.63 -6.70 1.36
N VAL A 13 0.24 -5.81 0.90
CA VAL A 13 0.25 -5.29 -0.45
C VAL A 13 1.48 -5.84 -1.14
N ALA A 14 1.28 -6.64 -2.18
CA ALA A 14 2.35 -7.21 -2.99
C ALA A 14 1.92 -7.14 -4.46
N PRO A 15 2.63 -6.37 -5.30
CA PRO A 15 2.35 -6.29 -6.71
C PRO A 15 2.77 -7.58 -7.43
N ARG A 16 2.15 -7.83 -8.57
CA ARG A 16 2.47 -8.93 -9.48
C ARG A 16 2.40 -8.42 -10.91
N LEU A 17 3.04 -9.13 -11.84
CA LEU A 17 3.05 -8.76 -13.27
C LEU A 17 3.54 -7.31 -13.50
N VAL A 18 4.68 -6.97 -12.89
CA VAL A 18 5.25 -5.61 -12.94
C VAL A 18 5.90 -5.24 -14.28
N ALA A 19 5.99 -6.21 -15.20
CA ALA A 19 6.41 -5.96 -16.57
C ALA A 19 5.41 -5.02 -17.26
N GLY A 20 5.89 -3.93 -17.85
CA GLY A 20 5.05 -2.93 -18.52
C GLY A 20 4.68 -1.71 -17.69
N LEU A 21 5.11 -1.61 -16.42
CA LEU A 21 5.00 -0.39 -15.61
C LEU A 21 5.95 0.75 -16.04
N GLY A 22 6.71 0.57 -17.13
CA GLY A 22 7.67 1.57 -17.63
C GLY A 22 8.96 1.69 -16.81
N ILE A 23 9.21 0.73 -15.91
CA ILE A 23 10.37 0.69 -15.02
C ILE A 23 11.61 0.22 -15.77
N GLN A 24 12.77 0.85 -15.53
CA GLN A 24 14.01 0.48 -16.21
C GLN A 24 14.66 -0.77 -15.59
N PRO A 25 15.47 -1.52 -16.35
CA PRO A 25 16.25 -2.62 -15.77
C PRO A 25 17.10 -2.16 -14.57
N GLY A 26 17.00 -2.88 -13.45
CA GLY A 26 17.69 -2.55 -12.20
C GLY A 26 16.91 -1.64 -11.25
N GLU A 27 15.77 -1.10 -11.66
CA GLU A 27 14.88 -0.33 -10.79
C GLU A 27 13.81 -1.23 -10.16
N LEU A 28 13.40 -0.88 -8.93
CA LEU A 28 12.30 -1.57 -8.25
C LEU A 28 10.95 -0.96 -8.64
N PRO A 29 9.86 -1.75 -8.71
CA PRO A 29 8.49 -1.29 -8.93
C PRO A 29 7.92 -0.57 -7.70
N CYS A 30 8.52 0.56 -7.37
CA CYS A 30 8.26 1.33 -6.17
C CYS A 30 7.83 2.77 -6.53
N GLY A 31 7.16 3.43 -5.60
CA GLY A 31 6.92 4.87 -5.67
C GLY A 31 6.10 5.29 -6.90
N ALA A 32 6.65 6.28 -7.63
CA ALA A 32 5.96 6.97 -8.73
C ALA A 32 5.49 6.06 -9.87
N ALA A 33 6.06 4.85 -10.02
CA ALA A 33 5.60 3.86 -11.01
C ALA A 33 4.11 3.49 -10.85
N TRP A 34 3.56 3.65 -9.65
CA TRP A 34 2.15 3.38 -9.34
C TRP A 34 1.21 4.56 -9.59
N GLN A 35 1.73 5.74 -9.93
CA GLN A 35 0.97 6.95 -10.23
C GLN A 35 -0.12 7.25 -9.18
N ASP A 36 -1.37 7.40 -9.61
CA ASP A 36 -2.55 7.66 -8.80
C ASP A 36 -3.29 6.38 -8.37
N THR A 37 -2.71 5.20 -8.57
CA THR A 37 -3.33 3.91 -8.19
C THR A 37 -3.58 3.85 -6.68
N ARG A 38 -4.78 3.43 -6.28
CA ARG A 38 -5.21 3.38 -4.88
C ARG A 38 -5.78 2.02 -4.53
N ILE A 39 -5.61 1.62 -3.27
CA ILE A 39 -6.26 0.45 -2.69
C ILE A 39 -7.47 0.91 -1.91
N GLU A 40 -8.63 0.41 -2.30
CA GLU A 40 -9.89 0.61 -1.59
C GLU A 40 -10.24 -0.64 -0.78
N LEU A 41 -10.58 -0.45 0.49
CA LEU A 41 -11.01 -1.52 1.39
C LEU A 41 -12.25 -1.04 2.12
N GLY A 42 -13.41 -1.66 1.87
CA GLY A 42 -14.71 -1.17 2.36
C GLY A 42 -14.90 -1.14 3.89
N PHE A 43 -13.93 -1.63 4.65
CA PHE A 43 -13.92 -1.57 6.13
C PHE A 43 -13.04 -0.45 6.69
N LEU A 44 -12.24 0.21 5.85
CA LEU A 44 -11.49 1.40 6.21
C LEU A 44 -12.33 2.64 5.91
N LYS A 45 -12.17 3.67 6.74
CA LYS A 45 -12.85 4.96 6.61
C LYS A 45 -11.84 6.04 6.29
N GLU A 46 -12.31 7.11 5.62
CA GLU A 46 -11.51 8.32 5.41
C GLU A 46 -10.93 8.80 6.75
N GLY A 47 -9.64 9.12 6.76
CA GLY A 47 -8.91 9.54 7.94
C GLY A 47 -8.32 8.41 8.79
N ASP A 48 -8.69 7.14 8.56
CA ASP A 48 -8.03 6.01 9.20
C ASP A 48 -6.52 6.04 8.94
N VAL A 49 -5.73 5.70 9.95
CA VAL A 49 -4.28 5.60 9.85
C VAL A 49 -3.87 4.16 10.07
N LEU A 50 -3.01 3.65 9.19
CA LEU A 50 -2.40 2.34 9.30
C LEU A 50 -0.88 2.51 9.35
N VAL A 51 -0.21 1.65 10.11
CA VAL A 51 1.25 1.64 10.21
C VAL A 51 1.78 0.52 9.33
N ASP A 52 2.75 0.81 8.47
CA ASP A 52 3.50 -0.23 7.78
C ASP A 52 4.50 -0.87 8.74
N ALA A 53 4.32 -2.16 9.01
CA ALA A 53 5.17 -2.94 9.90
C ALA A 53 6.60 -3.13 9.34
N ILE A 54 6.82 -2.90 8.04
CA ILE A 54 8.14 -3.02 7.41
C ILE A 54 8.94 -1.73 7.57
N SER A 55 8.35 -0.58 7.21
CA SER A 55 9.03 0.72 7.22
C SER A 55 8.83 1.53 8.51
N GLY A 56 7.79 1.23 9.29
CA GLY A 56 7.32 2.04 10.42
C GLY A 56 6.51 3.28 10.01
N GLU A 57 6.31 3.53 8.71
CA GLU A 57 5.61 4.72 8.24
C GLU A 57 4.10 4.62 8.46
N SER A 58 3.46 5.78 8.69
CA SER A 58 2.01 5.87 8.84
C SER A 58 1.37 6.31 7.54
N HIS A 59 0.36 5.56 7.09
CA HIS A 59 -0.40 5.84 5.89
C HIS A 59 -1.85 6.15 6.24
N ARG A 60 -2.32 7.31 5.78
CA ARG A 60 -3.69 7.76 6.01
C ARG A 60 -4.56 7.38 4.82
N VAL A 61 -5.73 6.81 5.08
CA VAL A 61 -6.80 6.66 4.10
C VAL A 61 -7.31 8.05 3.78
N ALA A 62 -7.08 8.47 2.55
CA ALA A 62 -7.49 9.78 2.06
C ALA A 62 -8.03 9.62 0.64
N ASN A 63 -8.91 10.47 0.13
CA ASN A 63 -9.38 10.44 -1.27
C ASN A 63 -9.90 9.05 -1.71
N GLY A 64 -10.59 8.33 -0.81
CA GLY A 64 -11.22 7.04 -1.12
C GLY A 64 -10.35 5.78 -0.92
N GLY A 65 -9.12 5.91 -0.40
CA GLY A 65 -8.23 4.75 -0.26
C GLY A 65 -6.79 5.07 0.13
N LEU A 66 -5.92 4.06 0.07
CA LEU A 66 -4.49 4.18 0.33
C LEU A 66 -3.73 4.25 -1.00
N ALA A 67 -2.83 5.22 -1.16
CA ALA A 67 -2.10 5.41 -2.41
C ALA A 67 -0.94 4.41 -2.54
N MET A 68 -0.95 3.61 -3.61
CA MET A 68 0.06 2.57 -3.87
C MET A 68 1.48 3.12 -3.92
N LYS A 69 1.66 4.32 -4.50
CA LYS A 69 2.96 4.99 -4.57
C LYS A 69 3.60 5.24 -3.20
N ASP A 70 2.78 5.49 -2.19
CA ASP A 70 3.25 5.80 -0.84
C ASP A 70 3.50 4.49 -0.07
N LEU A 71 2.61 3.50 -0.23
CA LEU A 71 2.76 2.19 0.39
C LEU A 71 4.02 1.44 -0.10
N LEU A 72 4.32 1.55 -1.39
CA LEU A 72 5.45 0.88 -2.02
C LEU A 72 6.60 1.86 -2.28
N GLN A 73 6.79 2.87 -1.42
CA GLN A 73 7.85 3.85 -1.62
C GLN A 73 9.24 3.25 -1.36
N ARG A 74 9.38 2.39 -0.35
CA ARG A 74 10.69 1.86 0.10
C ARG A 74 10.94 0.41 -0.27
N ALA A 75 9.89 -0.39 -0.40
CA ALA A 75 9.96 -1.81 -0.71
C ALA A 75 8.85 -2.21 -1.68
N THR A 76 9.07 -3.32 -2.39
CA THR A 76 8.08 -3.89 -3.31
C THR A 76 6.94 -4.62 -2.60
N VAL A 77 6.86 -4.51 -1.27
CA VAL A 77 5.82 -5.09 -0.43
C VAL A 77 5.59 -4.16 0.76
N ALA A 78 4.35 -4.09 1.23
CA ALA A 78 3.98 -3.41 2.47
C ALA A 78 3.09 -4.31 3.33
N VAL A 79 3.19 -4.19 4.65
CA VAL A 79 2.32 -4.91 5.60
C VAL A 79 1.72 -3.88 6.57
N LEU A 80 0.48 -3.50 6.31
CA LEU A 80 -0.20 -2.45 7.05
C LEU A 80 -0.99 -3.05 8.21
N VAL A 81 -0.80 -2.50 9.40
CA VAL A 81 -1.54 -2.86 10.61
C VAL A 81 -2.36 -1.68 11.12
N LYS A 82 -3.55 -2.01 11.64
CA LYS A 82 -4.46 -1.09 12.31
C LYS A 82 -4.80 -1.65 13.68
#